data_AF-A0A1D1Y4S0-F1
#
_entry.id   AF-A0A1D1Y4S0-F1
#
_cell.length_a   1.000
_cell.length_b   1.000
_cell.length_c   1.000
_cell.angle_alpha   90.00
_cell.angle_beta   90.00
_cell.angle_gamma   90.00
#
_symmetry.space_group_name_H-M   'P 1'
#
loop_
_entity.id
_entity.type
_entity.pdbx_description
1 polymer ?
#
loop_
_entity_poly.entity_id
_entity_poly.type
_entity_poly.pdbx_seq_one_letter_code
_entity_poly.pdbx_strand_id
1 'polypeptide(L)'
;NSTAHRTLFVTLASPRASLNSHTAIMSNQLIESAQKAHQEGNFDKMCSVMQQIVSANANLNAEQRNMLFIAYKGAATKRRAELKQNPNNSNASRELEKYCA
;
A
#
# COMPACT_ATOMS: atom_id res chain seq x y z
N ASN A 1 -54.00 27.53 24.46
CA ASN A 1 -52.84 26.62 24.51
C ASN A 1 -52.42 26.35 23.07
N SER A 2 -51.28 26.90 22.66
CA SER A 2 -50.86 27.08 21.26
C SER A 2 -50.62 25.79 20.49
N THR A 3 -51.17 25.75 19.27
CA THR A 3 -50.76 24.90 18.15
C THR A 3 -49.32 25.19 17.75
N ALA A 4 -48.45 24.19 17.78
CA ALA A 4 -47.12 24.26 17.17
C ALA A 4 -46.87 23.00 16.33
N HIS A 5 -46.84 23.23 15.02
CA HIS A 5 -46.39 22.33 13.97
C HIS A 5 -44.94 21.86 14.24
N ARG A 6 -44.63 20.60 13.91
CA ARG A 6 -43.29 20.25 13.37
C ARG A 6 -43.22 18.83 12.78
N THR A 7 -43.46 18.81 11.47
CA THR A 7 -42.64 18.20 10.40
C THR A 7 -41.90 16.90 10.69
N LEU A 8 -42.33 15.88 9.93
CA LEU A 8 -41.71 14.58 9.68
C LEU A 8 -40.25 14.72 9.21
N PHE A 9 -39.30 14.09 9.90
CA PHE A 9 -38.01 13.74 9.33
C PHE A 9 -38.04 12.25 8.96
N VAL A 10 -38.30 11.97 7.68
CA VAL A 10 -37.92 10.72 7.05
C VAL A 10 -36.41 10.74 6.91
N THR A 11 -35.71 10.08 7.83
CA THR A 11 -34.30 9.76 7.65
C THR A 11 -34.20 8.66 6.60
N LEU A 12 -33.91 9.05 5.37
CA LEU A 12 -33.48 8.13 4.31
C LEU A 12 -32.18 7.45 4.79
N ALA A 13 -32.31 6.26 5.38
CA ALA A 13 -31.17 5.38 5.64
C ALA A 13 -30.58 4.99 4.29
N SER A 14 -29.46 5.63 3.95
CA SER A 14 -28.68 5.40 2.75
C SER A 14 -28.20 3.94 2.70
N PRO A 15 -28.61 3.11 1.73
CA PRO A 15 -28.10 1.75 1.59
C PRO A 15 -26.80 1.82 0.80
N ARG A 16 -25.69 2.16 1.47
CA ARG A 16 -24.36 2.06 0.84
C ARG A 16 -23.33 1.43 1.78
N ALA A 17 -23.71 0.30 2.36
CA ALA A 17 -22.82 -0.58 3.10
C ALA A 17 -22.79 -1.97 2.44
N SER A 18 -22.36 -2.04 1.19
CA SER A 18 -22.05 -3.33 0.55
C SER A 18 -21.10 -3.16 -0.64
N LEU A 19 -19.90 -2.63 -0.40
CA LEU A 19 -18.84 -2.59 -1.43
C LEU A 19 -17.41 -2.74 -0.87
N ASN A 20 -17.23 -3.11 0.41
CA ASN A 20 -15.91 -3.12 1.06
C ASN A 20 -15.30 -4.51 1.27
N SER A 21 -16.06 -5.59 1.08
CA SER A 21 -15.58 -6.94 1.40
C SER A 21 -14.56 -7.45 0.39
N HIS A 22 -14.74 -7.14 -0.90
CA HIS A 22 -13.88 -7.64 -1.97
C HIS A 22 -12.51 -6.95 -2.01
N THR A 23 -12.49 -5.62 -1.76
CA THR A 23 -11.25 -4.84 -1.64
C THR A 23 -10.47 -5.22 -0.39
N ALA A 24 -11.15 -5.49 0.73
CA ALA A 24 -10.50 -5.97 1.96
C ALA A 24 -9.88 -7.37 1.79
N ILE A 25 -10.57 -8.30 1.12
CA ILE A 25 -10.03 -9.66 0.85
C ILE A 25 -8.79 -9.58 -0.06
N MET A 26 -8.85 -8.80 -1.15
CA MET A 26 -7.67 -8.60 -2.00
C MET A 26 -6.51 -7.95 -1.24
N SER A 27 -6.79 -7.01 -0.34
CA SER A 27 -5.77 -6.34 0.47
C SER A 27 -5.03 -7.32 1.37
N ASN A 28 -5.73 -8.27 2.00
CA ASN A 28 -5.10 -9.28 2.87
C ASN A 28 -4.21 -10.25 2.10
N GLN A 29 -4.65 -10.72 0.93
CA GLN A 29 -3.83 -11.58 0.06
C GLN A 29 -2.56 -10.87 -0.42
N LEU A 30 -2.66 -9.57 -0.75
CA LEU A 30 -1.50 -8.76 -1.11
C LEU A 30 -0.55 -8.57 0.07
N ILE A 31 -1.06 -8.37 1.30
CA ILE A 31 -0.22 -8.27 2.50
C ILE A 31 0.55 -9.58 2.74
N GLU A 32 -0.11 -10.73 2.67
CA GLU A 32 0.54 -12.05 2.83
C GLU A 32 1.63 -12.26 1.77
N SER A 33 1.35 -11.88 0.52
CA SER A 33 2.33 -11.93 -0.59
C SER A 33 3.54 -11.03 -0.32
N ALA A 34 3.31 -9.82 0.19
CA ALA A 34 4.39 -8.88 0.56
C ALA A 34 5.24 -9.44 1.72
N GLN A 35 4.62 -10.04 2.72
CA GLN A 35 5.33 -10.70 3.83
C GLN A 35 6.17 -11.88 3.37
N LYS A 36 5.64 -12.71 2.45
CA LYS A 36 6.41 -13.80 1.85
C LYS A 36 7.61 -13.28 1.07
N ALA A 37 7.42 -12.23 0.26
CA ALA A 37 8.52 -11.59 -0.47
C ALA A 37 9.60 -11.00 0.46
N HIS A 38 9.19 -10.47 1.62
CA HIS A 38 10.11 -10.01 2.67
C HIS A 38 10.94 -11.17 3.24
N GLN A 39 10.31 -12.30 3.56
CA GLN A 39 11.00 -13.51 4.05
C GLN A 39 11.99 -14.07 3.01
N GLU A 40 11.64 -13.98 1.72
CA GLU A 40 12.50 -14.37 0.60
C GLU A 40 13.65 -13.37 0.32
N GLY A 41 13.68 -12.21 1.00
CA GLY A 41 14.62 -11.12 0.72
C GLY A 41 14.41 -10.45 -0.64
N ASN A 42 13.28 -10.71 -1.30
CA ASN A 42 12.95 -10.18 -2.62
C ASN A 42 12.19 -8.85 -2.50
N PHE A 43 12.93 -7.80 -2.14
CA PHE A 43 12.37 -6.46 -1.93
C PHE A 43 11.79 -5.83 -3.20
N ASP A 44 12.31 -6.16 -4.39
CA ASP A 44 11.76 -5.69 -5.67
C ASP A 44 10.31 -6.19 -5.85
N LYS A 45 10.05 -7.47 -5.54
CA LYS A 45 8.70 -8.06 -5.54
C LYS A 45 7.81 -7.45 -4.45
N MET A 46 8.37 -7.24 -3.25
CA MET A 46 7.65 -6.60 -2.15
C MET A 46 7.17 -5.19 -2.52
N CYS A 47 8.01 -4.38 -3.21
CA CYS A 47 7.63 -3.07 -3.71
C CYS A 47 6.45 -3.14 -4.70
N SER A 48 6.50 -4.06 -5.66
CA SER A 48 5.44 -4.24 -6.65
C SER A 48 4.09 -4.57 -6.00
N VAL A 49 4.09 -5.48 -5.03
CA VAL A 49 2.88 -5.86 -4.29
C VAL A 49 2.35 -4.70 -3.44
N MET A 50 3.23 -3.98 -2.74
CA MET A 50 2.84 -2.83 -1.92
C MET A 50 2.31 -1.66 -2.76
N GLN A 51 2.80 -1.47 -3.99
CA GLN A 51 2.25 -0.48 -4.95
C GLN A 51 0.82 -0.84 -5.39
N GLN A 52 0.50 -2.13 -5.52
CA GLN A 52 -0.88 -2.56 -5.80
C GLN A 52 -1.80 -2.23 -4.63
N ILE A 53 -1.32 -2.40 -3.39
CA ILE A 53 -2.07 -2.00 -2.18
C ILE A 53 -2.30 -0.49 -2.16
N VAL A 54 -1.28 0.32 -2.47
CA VAL A 54 -1.39 1.79 -2.57
C VAL A 54 -2.41 2.20 -3.64
N SER A 55 -2.39 1.52 -4.80
CA SER A 55 -3.29 1.81 -5.91
C SER A 55 -4.74 1.41 -5.61
N ALA A 56 -4.94 0.33 -4.86
CA ALA A 56 -6.26 -0.17 -4.47
C ALA A 56 -6.85 0.58 -3.25
N ASN A 57 -5.99 1.07 -2.35
CA ASN A 57 -6.38 1.78 -1.13
C ASN A 57 -5.61 3.10 -0.97
N ALA A 58 -6.31 4.22 -1.13
CA ALA A 58 -5.73 5.54 -0.92
C ALA A 58 -5.32 5.79 0.55
N ASN A 59 -5.97 5.12 1.52
CA ASN A 59 -5.70 5.26 2.94
C ASN A 59 -4.98 4.04 3.51
N LEU A 60 -3.65 4.06 3.44
CA LEU A 60 -2.82 3.01 4.04
C LEU A 60 -2.83 3.12 5.56
N ASN A 61 -3.01 1.99 6.24
CA ASN A 61 -2.85 1.92 7.69
C ASN A 61 -1.35 2.03 8.08
N ALA A 62 -1.07 2.15 9.38
CA ALA A 62 0.30 2.31 9.88
C ALA A 62 1.21 1.12 9.49
N GLU A 63 0.69 -0.10 9.54
CA GLU A 63 1.43 -1.31 9.22
C GLU A 63 1.79 -1.39 7.73
N GLN A 64 0.84 -1.07 6.85
CA GLN A 64 1.04 -1.03 5.40
C GLN A 64 2.06 0.04 5.01
N ARG A 65 2.02 1.23 5.64
CA ARG A 65 3.04 2.26 5.43
C ARG A 65 4.43 1.79 5.86
N ASN A 66 4.51 1.08 6.99
CA ASN A 66 5.77 0.51 7.45
C ASN A 66 6.30 -0.57 6.49
N MET A 67 5.43 -1.45 5.98
CA MET A 67 5.83 -2.44 4.96
C MET A 67 6.30 -1.78 3.67
N LEU A 68 5.64 -0.72 3.22
CA LEU A 68 6.06 0.06 2.05
C LEU A 68 7.47 0.64 2.27
N PHE A 69 7.71 1.22 3.46
CA PHE A 69 9.03 1.74 3.82
C PHE A 69 10.11 0.65 3.81
N ILE A 70 9.82 -0.51 4.41
CA ILE A 70 10.75 -1.66 4.43
C ILE A 70 11.08 -2.13 3.02
N ALA A 71 10.06 -2.23 2.15
CA ALA A 71 10.23 -2.66 0.77
C ALA A 71 11.18 -1.73 0.01
N TYR A 72 10.90 -0.42 0.01
CA TYR A 72 11.70 0.59 -0.69
C TYR A 72 13.12 0.69 -0.12
N LYS A 73 13.26 0.69 1.21
CA LYS A 73 14.58 0.73 1.87
C LYS A 73 15.41 -0.50 1.54
N GLY A 74 14.80 -1.68 1.55
CA GLY A 74 15.45 -2.95 1.21
C GLY A 74 15.93 -2.97 -0.24
N ALA A 75 15.08 -2.57 -1.18
CA ALA A 75 15.42 -2.47 -2.60
C ALA A 75 16.57 -1.47 -2.85
N ALA A 76 16.50 -0.28 -2.24
CA ALA A 76 17.57 0.71 -2.34
C ALA A 76 18.90 0.21 -1.74
N THR A 77 18.84 -0.46 -0.58
CA THR A 77 20.03 -1.03 0.07
C THR A 77 20.70 -2.10 -0.79
N LYS A 78 19.90 -2.98 -1.39
CA LYS A 78 20.38 -4.00 -2.34
C LYS A 78 21.10 -3.36 -3.54
N ARG A 79 20.53 -2.32 -4.14
CA ARG A 79 21.11 -1.64 -5.32
C ARG A 79 22.37 -0.86 -4.98
N ARG A 80 22.43 -0.24 -3.79
CA ARG A 80 23.68 0.33 -3.27
C ARG A 80 24.77 -0.72 -3.07
N ALA A 81 24.41 -1.90 -2.57
CA ALA A 81 25.36 -3.01 -2.42
C ALA A 81 25.85 -3.53 -3.79
N GLU A 82 24.96 -3.65 -4.78
CA GLU A 82 25.30 -4.02 -6.16
C GLU A 82 26.25 -3.01 -6.81
N LEU A 83 25.99 -1.70 -6.64
CA LEU A 83 26.90 -0.64 -7.12
C LEU A 83 28.25 -0.64 -6.41
N LYS A 84 28.26 -0.96 -5.11
CA LYS A 84 29.51 -1.10 -4.35
C LYS A 84 30.36 -2.26 -4.88
N GLN A 85 29.75 -3.34 -5.34
CA GLN A 85 30.45 -4.48 -5.93
C GLN A 85 30.83 -4.25 -7.39
N ASN A 86 29.95 -3.61 -8.16
CA ASN A 86 30.16 -3.27 -9.56
C ASN A 86 29.73 -1.82 -9.83
N PRO A 87 30.65 -0.84 -9.72
CA PRO A 87 30.32 0.58 -9.87
C PRO A 87 29.90 0.98 -11.29
N ASN A 88 30.19 0.14 -12.29
CA ASN A 88 29.78 0.38 -13.68
C ASN A 88 28.38 -0.17 -14.01
N ASN A 89 27.66 -0.69 -13.02
CA ASN A 89 26.30 -1.21 -13.21
C ASN A 89 25.28 -0.07 -13.35
N SER A 90 25.17 0.46 -14.58
CA SER A 90 24.23 1.53 -14.94
C SER A 90 22.77 1.18 -14.63
N ASN A 91 22.40 -0.10 -14.70
CA ASN A 91 21.06 -0.57 -14.35
C ASN A 91 20.77 -0.40 -12.85
N ALA A 92 21.71 -0.80 -11.98
CA ALA A 92 21.54 -0.62 -10.53
C ALA A 92 21.47 0.86 -10.13
N SER A 93 22.24 1.74 -10.80
CA SER A 93 22.16 3.18 -10.60
C SER A 93 20.79 3.73 -10.96
N ARG A 94 20.25 3.37 -12.13
CA ARG A 94 18.94 3.83 -12.59
C ARG A 94 17.78 3.33 -11.72
N GLU A 95 17.85 2.08 -11.26
CA GLU A 95 16.83 1.56 -10.33
C GLU A 95 16.94 2.21 -8.94
N LEU A 96 18.14 2.55 -8.47
CA LEU A 96 18.31 3.21 -7.17
C LEU A 96 17.64 4.59 -7.13
N GLU A 97 17.70 5.35 -8.22
CA GLU A 97 17.03 6.66 -8.36
C GLU A 97 15.51 6.53 -8.11
N LYS A 98 14.87 5.46 -8.57
CA LYS A 98 13.44 5.21 -8.35
C LYS A 98 13.06 5.03 -6.88
N TYR A 99 14.01 4.58 -6.06
CA TYR A 99 13.78 4.30 -4.64
C TYR A 99 14.27 5.41 -3.71
N CYS A 100 14.96 6.43 -4.23
CA CYS A 100 15.56 7.52 -3.45
C CYS A 100 15.03 8.92 -3.78
N ALA A 101 14.13 9.05 -4.77
CA ALA A 101 13.41 10.28 -5.07
C ALA A 101 12.40 10.63 -3.98
#